data_AF-A0A662T3K5-F1
#
_entry.id   AF-A0A662T3K5-F1
#
_cell.length_a   1.000
_cell.length_b   1.000
_cell.length_c   1.000
_cell.angle_alpha   90.00
_cell.angle_beta   90.00
_cell.angle_gamma   90.00
#
_symmetry.space_group_name_H-M   'P 1'
#
loop_
_entity.id
_entity.type
_entity.pdbx_description
1 polymer ?
#
loop_
_entity_poly.entity_id
_entity_poly.type
_entity_poly.pdbx_seq_one_letter_code
_entity_poly.pdbx_strand_id
1 'polypeptide(L)'
;MKPGDSLKFEEYVVVVERACGGEPSYIAVLRWDRREEAIKKIAESCEEKMLSTSLMSKLRCRGREVSVYKTGKVLIKGVDSEEEAKALLRELLGC
;
A
#
# COMPACT_ATOMS: atom_id res chain seq x y z
N MET A 1 2.10 -8.12 -24.76
CA MET A 1 2.45 -7.08 -23.78
C MET A 1 3.83 -6.56 -24.16
N LYS A 2 4.01 -5.27 -24.41
CA LYS A 2 5.32 -4.69 -24.76
C LYS A 2 6.12 -4.42 -23.47
N PRO A 3 7.44 -4.61 -23.47
CA PRO A 3 8.29 -4.22 -22.35
C PRO A 3 8.49 -2.70 -22.39
N GLY A 4 7.99 -1.96 -21.39
CA GLY A 4 8.27 -0.53 -21.24
C GLY A 4 7.14 0.38 -20.73
N ASP A 5 5.94 -0.12 -20.46
CA ASP A 5 4.92 0.68 -19.75
C ASP A 5 5.23 0.65 -18.24
N SER A 6 5.87 1.72 -17.75
CA SER A 6 5.82 2.03 -16.32
C SER A 6 4.36 2.22 -15.93
N LEU A 7 3.80 1.22 -15.25
CA LEU A 7 2.43 1.31 -14.73
C LEU A 7 2.29 2.56 -13.87
N LYS A 8 1.20 3.30 -14.07
CA LYS A 8 0.99 4.55 -13.34
C LYS A 8 0.41 4.23 -11.96
N PHE A 9 0.74 5.06 -10.98
CA PHE A 9 0.20 4.95 -9.61
C PHE A 9 -1.33 4.79 -9.58
N GLU A 10 -2.03 5.51 -10.45
CA GLU A 10 -3.51 5.51 -10.57
C GLU A 10 -4.09 4.21 -11.14
N GLU A 11 -3.27 3.34 -11.72
CA GLU A 11 -3.68 1.99 -12.14
C GLU A 11 -3.74 1.01 -10.96
N TYR A 12 -3.08 1.34 -9.84
CA TYR A 12 -3.12 0.52 -8.64
C TYR A 12 -3.93 1.16 -7.53
N VAL A 13 -3.94 2.49 -7.41
CA VAL A 13 -4.56 3.21 -6.28
C VAL A 13 -5.69 4.10 -6.78
N VAL A 14 -6.88 3.90 -6.22
CA VAL A 14 -8.08 4.70 -6.49
C VAL A 14 -8.05 6.01 -5.72
N VAL A 15 -7.74 5.92 -4.42
CA VAL A 15 -7.73 7.07 -3.51
C VAL A 15 -6.78 6.81 -2.35
N VAL A 16 -6.24 7.89 -1.79
CA VAL A 16 -5.51 7.92 -0.53
C VAL A 16 -6.20 8.96 0.36
N GLU A 17 -6.65 8.56 1.54
CA GLU A 17 -7.39 9.43 2.45
C GLU A 17 -6.80 9.35 3.86
N ARG A 18 -6.88 10.45 4.60
CA ARG A 18 -6.42 10.49 6.00
C ARG A 18 -7.36 9.66 6.87
N ALA A 19 -6.80 8.77 7.68
CA ALA A 19 -7.57 8.04 8.68
C ALA A 19 -7.75 8.89 9.95
N CYS A 20 -8.96 8.86 10.52
CA CYS A 20 -9.21 9.41 11.84
C CYS A 20 -8.66 8.44 12.91
N GLY A 21 -7.66 8.88 13.66
CA GLY A 21 -7.01 8.09 14.70
C GLY A 21 -6.10 8.96 15.56
N GLY A 22 -5.62 8.42 16.68
CA GLY A 22 -4.69 9.11 17.57
C GLY A 22 -3.30 9.34 16.96
N GLU A 23 -2.92 8.52 15.96
CA GLU A 23 -1.66 8.62 15.24
C GLU A 23 -1.89 9.00 13.77
N PRO A 24 -1.00 9.80 13.16
CA PRO A 24 -1.09 10.18 11.77
C PRO A 24 -0.98 8.93 10.87
N SER A 25 -2.06 8.69 10.12
CA SER A 25 -2.20 7.51 9.28
C SER A 25 -3.10 7.79 8.08
N TYR A 26 -2.86 7.05 7.00
CA TYR A 26 -3.59 7.16 5.74
C TYR A 26 -4.06 5.78 5.29
N ILE A 27 -5.24 5.75 4.66
CA ILE A 27 -5.80 4.57 4.03
C ILE A 27 -5.75 4.79 2.52
N ALA A 28 -5.12 3.86 1.81
CA ALA A 28 -5.22 3.76 0.37
C ALA A 28 -6.19 2.66 -0.03
N VAL A 29 -6.94 2.90 -1.10
CA VAL A 29 -7.84 1.92 -1.70
C VAL A 29 -7.26 1.50 -3.03
N LEU A 30 -6.94 0.21 -3.15
CA LEU A 30 -6.42 -0.38 -4.38
C LEU A 30 -7.54 -0.62 -5.39
N ARG A 31 -7.19 -0.53 -6.68
CA ARG A 31 -8.07 -0.90 -7.79
C ARG A 31 -8.44 -2.36 -7.70
N TRP A 32 -9.73 -2.68 -7.84
CA TRP A 32 -10.24 -4.04 -7.67
C TRP A 32 -9.61 -5.05 -8.63
N ASP A 33 -9.46 -4.67 -9.90
CA ASP A 33 -8.88 -5.46 -10.99
C ASP A 33 -7.37 -5.68 -10.85
N ARG A 34 -6.68 -4.83 -10.07
CA ARG A 34 -5.23 -4.88 -9.85
C ARG A 34 -4.83 -5.17 -8.40
N ARG A 35 -5.81 -5.36 -7.50
CA ARG A 35 -5.54 -5.47 -6.05
C ARG A 35 -4.60 -6.64 -5.73
N GLU A 36 -4.76 -7.78 -6.37
CA GLU A 36 -3.97 -8.98 -6.03
C GLU A 36 -2.51 -8.78 -6.42
N GLU A 37 -2.29 -8.16 -7.59
CA GLU A 37 -0.97 -7.76 -8.07
C GLU A 37 -0.35 -6.70 -7.15
N ALA A 38 -1.10 -5.65 -6.78
CA ALA A 38 -0.64 -4.60 -5.87
C ALA A 38 -0.30 -5.14 -4.47
N ILE A 39 -1.16 -5.99 -3.90
CA ILE A 39 -0.93 -6.63 -2.60
C ILE A 39 0.36 -7.44 -2.64
N LYS A 40 0.58 -8.20 -3.72
CA LYS A 40 1.79 -9.00 -3.89
C LYS A 40 3.04 -8.11 -3.97
N LYS A 41 3.02 -7.07 -4.82
CA LYS A 41 4.12 -6.10 -4.96
C LYS A 41 4.48 -5.42 -3.63
N ILE A 42 3.47 -4.97 -2.90
CA ILE A 42 3.66 -4.36 -1.57
C ILE A 42 4.31 -5.39 -0.63
N ALA A 43 3.78 -6.62 -0.56
CA ALA A 43 4.30 -7.65 0.32
C ALA A 43 5.76 -8.05 -0.01
N GLU A 44 6.12 -8.10 -1.30
CA GLU A 44 7.47 -8.41 -1.76
C GLU A 44 8.47 -7.26 -1.53
N SER A 45 7.99 -6.01 -1.50
CA SER A 45 8.82 -4.81 -1.31
C SER A 45 9.05 -4.46 0.17
N CYS A 46 8.35 -5.11 1.10
CA CYS A 46 8.47 -4.87 2.52
C CYS A 46 9.55 -5.76 3.17
N GLU A 47 10.21 -5.22 4.19
CA GLU A 47 11.34 -5.85 4.86
C GLU A 47 10.91 -7.05 5.70
N GLU A 48 9.76 -6.95 6.37
CA GLU A 48 9.31 -7.95 7.32
C GLU A 48 7.80 -8.13 7.29
N LYS A 49 7.37 -9.40 7.37
CA LYS A 49 5.99 -9.77 7.57
C LYS A 49 5.71 -10.04 9.05
N MET A 50 5.19 -9.02 9.74
CA MET A 50 4.87 -9.10 11.17
C MET A 50 3.70 -10.03 11.48
N LEU A 51 2.65 -10.02 10.64
CA LEU A 51 1.45 -10.84 10.84
C LEU A 51 0.85 -11.22 9.50
N SER A 52 0.32 -12.44 9.40
CA SER A 52 -0.52 -12.88 8.29
C SER A 52 -1.78 -13.54 8.84
N THR A 53 -2.95 -13.01 8.49
CA THR A 53 -4.24 -13.64 8.79
C THR A 53 -5.00 -13.94 7.50
N SER A 54 -6.15 -14.60 7.64
CA SER A 54 -7.08 -14.80 6.51
C SER A 54 -7.65 -13.49 5.97
N LEU A 55 -7.59 -12.38 6.73
CA LEU A 55 -8.18 -11.08 6.39
C LEU A 55 -7.16 -10.04 5.93
N MET A 56 -5.96 -10.03 6.51
CA MET A 56 -4.93 -9.03 6.23
C MET A 56 -3.51 -9.53 6.49
N SER A 57 -2.52 -8.83 5.93
CA SER A 57 -1.12 -8.95 6.32
C SER A 57 -0.62 -7.65 6.91
N LYS A 58 0.09 -7.73 8.03
CA LYS A 58 0.78 -6.62 8.66
C LYS A 58 2.26 -6.70 8.30
N LEU A 59 2.78 -5.65 7.70
CA LEU A 59 4.10 -5.58 7.12
C LEU A 59 4.87 -4.39 7.70
N ARG A 60 6.18 -4.53 7.82
CA ARG A 60 7.09 -3.40 8.08
C ARG A 60 7.79 -3.05 6.78
N CYS A 61 7.61 -1.81 6.34
CA CYS A 61 8.11 -1.33 5.06
C CYS A 61 8.76 0.04 5.27
N ARG A 62 10.07 0.13 5.07
CA ARG A 62 10.86 1.35 5.29
C ARG A 62 10.69 1.90 6.70
N GLY A 63 10.70 1.01 7.69
CA GLY A 63 10.47 1.37 9.10
C GLY A 63 9.03 1.76 9.46
N ARG A 64 8.09 1.78 8.50
CA ARG A 64 6.67 2.10 8.73
C ARG A 64 5.82 0.84 8.82
N GLU A 65 4.71 0.94 9.54
CA GLU A 65 3.72 -0.14 9.65
C GLU A 65 2.69 -0.02 8.54
N VAL A 66 2.63 -1.04 7.68
CA VAL A 66 1.69 -1.13 6.56
C VAL A 66 0.80 -2.35 6.76
N SER A 67 -0.51 -2.14 6.84
CA SER A 67 -1.51 -3.20 6.93
C SER A 67 -2.26 -3.33 5.63
N VAL A 68 -2.11 -4.47 4.96
CA VAL A 68 -2.70 -4.76 3.65
C VAL A 68 -3.86 -5.73 3.83
N TYR A 69 -5.07 -5.28 3.55
CA TYR A 69 -6.30 -6.06 3.66
C TYR A 69 -6.60 -6.76 2.34
N LYS A 70 -7.12 -7.99 2.38
CA LYS A 70 -7.53 -8.72 1.17
C LYS A 70 -8.63 -8.01 0.37
N THR A 71 -9.36 -7.09 1.00
CA THR A 71 -10.37 -6.25 0.35
C THR A 71 -9.76 -5.19 -0.58
N GLY A 72 -8.44 -4.99 -0.56
CA GLY A 72 -7.75 -3.96 -1.34
C GLY A 72 -7.52 -2.67 -0.56
N LYS A 73 -7.86 -2.61 0.74
CA LYS A 73 -7.48 -1.47 1.59
C LYS A 73 -6.05 -1.63 2.09
N VAL A 74 -5.31 -0.53 2.17
CA VAL A 74 -3.97 -0.47 2.73
C VAL A 74 -3.92 0.64 3.76
N LEU A 75 -3.68 0.31 5.02
CA LEU A 75 -3.49 1.29 6.09
C LEU A 75 -1.98 1.49 6.29
N ILE A 76 -1.55 2.75 6.24
CA ILE A 76 -0.16 3.16 6.45
C ILE A 76 -0.14 4.02 7.71
N LYS A 77 0.65 3.60 8.71
CA LYS A 77 0.84 4.35 9.95
C LYS A 77 2.21 5.02 9.98
N GLY A 78 2.31 6.13 10.71
CA GLY A 78 3.56 6.89 10.84
C GLY A 78 3.89 7.68 9.58
N VAL A 79 2.86 8.28 8.98
CA VAL A 79 2.95 9.17 7.82
C VAL A 79 2.15 10.44 8.10
N ASP A 80 2.79 11.59 7.99
CA ASP A 80 2.23 12.88 8.41
C ASP A 80 1.42 13.56 7.30
N SER A 81 1.70 13.20 6.03
CA SER A 81 1.07 13.80 4.85
C SER A 81 0.58 12.76 3.83
N GLU A 82 -0.37 13.20 2.99
CA GLU A 82 -0.87 12.39 1.88
C GLU A 82 0.24 12.15 0.85
N GLU A 83 1.09 13.15 0.59
CA GLU A 83 2.23 13.00 -0.32
C GLU A 83 3.21 11.93 0.15
N GLU A 84 3.50 11.87 1.45
CA GLU A 84 4.38 10.87 2.04
C GLU A 84 3.80 9.45 1.96
N ALA A 85 2.49 9.32 2.18
CA ALA A 85 1.77 8.06 1.98
C ALA A 85 1.79 7.61 0.51
N LYS A 86 1.55 8.54 -0.43
CA LYS A 86 1.63 8.28 -1.88
C LYS A 86 3.05 7.92 -2.33
N ALA A 87 4.06 8.59 -1.81
CA ALA A 87 5.47 8.31 -2.11
C ALA A 87 5.87 6.89 -1.67
N LEU A 88 5.48 6.49 -0.45
CA LEU A 88 5.71 5.13 0.03
C LEU A 88 5.02 4.10 -0.88
N LEU A 89 3.74 4.31 -1.22
CA LEU A 89 3.01 3.38 -2.08
C LEU A 89 3.59 3.27 -3.47
N ARG A 90 4.04 4.38 -4.08
CA ARG A 90 4.73 4.39 -5.38
C ARG A 90 5.97 3.51 -5.37
N GLU A 91 6.80 3.68 -4.34
CA GLU A 91 7.99 2.85 -4.15
C GLU A 91 7.62 1.36 -4.01
N LEU A 92 6.65 1.03 -3.17
CA LEU A 92 6.20 -0.34 -2.93
C LEU A 92 5.52 -1.00 -4.15
N LEU A 93 4.95 -0.21 -5.05
CA LEU A 93 4.30 -0.69 -6.27
C LEU A 93 5.25 -0.69 -7.48
N GLY A 94 6.44 -0.11 -7.33
CA GLY A 94 7.44 0.06 -8.39
C GLY A 94 6.95 0.97 -9.52
N CYS A 95 6.29 2.08 -9.17
CA CYS A 95 5.67 3.04 -10.09
C CYS A 95 6.17 4.47 -9.87
#